data_AF-A0A7X1A8G6-F1
#
_entry.id   AF-A0A7X1A8G6-F1
#
_cell.length_a   1.000
_cell.length_b   1.000
_cell.length_c   1.000
_cell.angle_alpha   90.00
_cell.angle_beta   90.00
_cell.angle_gamma   90.00
#
_symmetry.space_group_name_H-M   'P 1'
#
loop_
_entity.id
_entity.type
_entity.pdbx_description
1 polymer ?
#
loop_
_entity_poly.entity_id
_entity_poly.type
_entity_poly.pdbx_seq_one_letter_code
_entity_poly.pdbx_strand_id
1 'polypeptide(L)'
;MTFFDNKIAQIRGELKTEARQKELQESLTQELVNKGIAEGELTVDQQIFTFHSIALAEDAIWMSVPTDFDEMNPEMVTLKYPSSHRPQLILTDDSSKFNVTFLVTNNEMKPGEMSNFTYAMLSAVRSMQPNTVFLSDGIKELSNQEIGYLEMLTPALDGTIYNLLFFAVWNKKIVQTSINCMEEDMALWQKFAHGMMETFTVKEE
;
A
#
# COMPACT_ATOMS: atom_id res chain seq x y z
N MET A 1 13.03 7.84 -39.94
CA MET A 1 13.70 7.39 -38.71
C MET A 1 13.77 5.87 -38.77
N THR A 2 14.93 5.26 -38.54
CA THR A 2 15.09 3.81 -38.73
C THR A 2 14.64 3.05 -37.47
N PHE A 3 14.33 1.76 -37.62
CA PHE A 3 13.96 0.86 -36.50
C PHE A 3 15.02 0.88 -35.36
N PHE A 4 16.30 1.01 -35.71
CA PHE A 4 17.41 1.06 -34.76
C PHE A 4 17.47 2.38 -33.98
N ASP A 5 17.15 3.52 -34.62
CA ASP A 5 17.11 4.83 -33.95
C ASP A 5 16.04 4.86 -32.86
N ASN A 6 14.86 4.27 -33.14
CA ASN A 6 13.76 4.19 -32.18
C ASN A 6 14.12 3.28 -30.98
N LYS A 7 14.77 2.15 -31.23
CA LYS A 7 15.20 1.23 -30.17
C LYS A 7 16.26 1.85 -29.26
N ILE A 8 17.20 2.62 -29.83
CA ILE A 8 18.21 3.34 -29.04
C ILE A 8 17.56 4.45 -28.20
N ALA A 9 16.58 5.18 -28.76
CA ALA A 9 15.85 6.20 -28.02
C ALA A 9 15.06 5.61 -26.84
N GLN A 10 14.40 4.46 -27.05
CA GLN A 10 13.69 3.73 -26.00
C GLN A 10 14.63 3.30 -24.87
N ILE A 11 15.74 2.62 -25.20
CA ILE A 11 16.72 2.16 -24.21
C ILE A 11 17.31 3.34 -23.41
N ARG A 12 17.60 4.47 -24.08
CA ARG A 12 18.06 5.69 -23.40
C ARG A 12 16.99 6.29 -22.47
N GLY A 13 15.73 6.19 -22.86
CA GLY A 13 14.59 6.58 -22.02
C GLY A 13 14.49 5.72 -20.78
N GLU A 14 14.50 4.40 -20.94
CA GLU A 14 14.44 3.41 -19.84
C GLU A 14 15.61 3.61 -18.86
N LEU A 15 16.85 3.68 -19.35
CA LEU A 15 18.05 3.93 -18.52
C LEU A 15 17.96 5.25 -17.75
N LYS A 16 17.38 6.29 -18.34
CA LYS A 16 17.20 7.58 -17.68
C LYS A 16 16.14 7.51 -16.58
N THR A 17 15.06 6.75 -16.81
CA THR A 17 14.01 6.49 -15.81
C THR A 17 14.56 5.70 -14.63
N GLU A 18 15.30 4.62 -14.89
CA GLU A 18 15.93 3.80 -13.84
C GLU A 18 16.93 4.61 -13.00
N ALA A 19 17.80 5.40 -13.65
CA ALA A 19 18.74 6.26 -12.94
C ALA A 19 18.02 7.27 -12.04
N ARG A 20 16.95 7.90 -12.54
CA ARG A 20 16.13 8.85 -11.76
C ARG A 20 15.40 8.18 -10.61
N GLN A 21 14.82 7.00 -10.82
CA GLN A 21 14.18 6.23 -9.75
C GLN A 21 15.18 5.85 -8.66
N LYS A 22 16.40 5.48 -9.04
CA LYS A 22 17.47 5.17 -8.09
C LYS A 22 17.90 6.39 -7.28
N GLU A 23 18.12 7.54 -7.92
CA GLU A 23 18.45 8.80 -7.22
C GLU A 23 17.34 9.24 -6.26
N LEU A 24 16.07 9.10 -6.70
CA LEU A 24 14.91 9.33 -5.85
C LEU A 24 14.90 8.39 -4.64
N GLN A 25 15.13 7.10 -4.87
CA GLN A 25 15.16 6.10 -3.81
C GLN A 25 16.27 6.36 -2.78
N GLU A 26 17.46 6.79 -3.23
CA GLU A 26 18.62 7.10 -2.38
C GLU A 26 18.42 8.39 -1.56
N SER A 27 17.69 9.37 -2.10
CA SER A 27 17.41 10.64 -1.43
C SER A 27 16.23 10.58 -0.46
N LEU A 28 15.33 9.60 -0.62
CA LEU A 28 14.17 9.41 0.25
C LEU A 28 14.51 8.68 1.55
N THR A 29 14.46 9.39 2.67
CA THR A 29 14.44 8.80 4.01
C THR A 29 13.00 8.57 4.48
N GLN A 30 12.79 7.63 5.40
CA GLN A 30 11.44 7.39 5.96
C GLN A 30 10.90 8.64 6.68
N GLU A 31 11.75 9.38 7.39
CA GLU A 31 11.38 10.62 8.08
C GLU A 31 10.87 11.69 7.11
N LEU A 32 11.55 11.88 5.97
CA LEU A 32 11.13 12.81 4.93
C LEU A 32 9.76 12.43 4.35
N VAL A 33 9.55 11.13 4.08
CA VAL A 33 8.28 10.63 3.57
C VAL A 33 7.16 10.86 4.58
N ASN A 34 7.35 10.47 5.84
CA ASN A 34 6.35 10.64 6.89
C ASN A 34 5.95 12.12 7.04
N LYS A 35 6.95 13.03 7.06
CA LYS A 35 6.70 14.47 7.13
C LYS A 35 5.92 14.97 5.92
N GLY A 36 6.35 14.60 4.71
CA GLY A 36 5.70 15.07 3.49
C GLY A 36 4.26 14.59 3.34
N ILE A 37 3.97 13.34 3.71
CA ILE A 37 2.59 12.82 3.70
C ILE A 37 1.74 13.57 4.75
N ALA A 38 2.27 13.81 5.96
CA ALA A 38 1.56 14.55 7.00
C ALA A 38 1.29 16.02 6.63
N GLU A 39 2.21 16.66 5.88
CA GLU A 39 2.08 18.04 5.39
C GLU A 39 1.27 18.14 4.08
N GLY A 40 0.93 17.00 3.45
CA GLY A 40 0.18 16.92 2.20
C GLY A 40 1.04 17.09 0.93
N GLU A 41 2.35 17.29 1.06
CA GLU A 41 3.25 17.45 -0.08
C GLU A 41 4.68 17.00 0.28
N LEU A 42 5.30 16.26 -0.63
CA LEU A 42 6.71 15.88 -0.57
C LEU A 42 7.39 16.28 -1.87
N THR A 43 8.41 17.15 -1.79
CA THR A 43 9.25 17.49 -2.94
C THR A 43 10.61 16.80 -2.85
N VAL A 44 10.95 15.96 -3.82
CA VAL A 44 12.26 15.27 -3.92
C VAL A 44 12.74 15.25 -5.37
N ASP A 45 13.97 15.71 -5.60
CA ASP A 45 14.59 15.88 -6.93
C ASP A 45 13.62 16.45 -8.00
N GLN A 46 13.01 17.59 -7.67
CA GLN A 46 12.08 18.33 -8.54
C GLN A 46 10.77 17.56 -8.86
N GLN A 47 10.54 16.40 -8.25
CA GLN A 47 9.24 15.73 -8.26
C GLN A 47 8.46 16.17 -7.03
N ILE A 48 7.17 16.44 -7.24
CA ILE A 48 6.23 16.80 -6.20
C ILE A 48 5.24 15.64 -6.09
N PHE A 49 5.15 15.06 -4.90
CA PHE A 49 4.13 14.08 -4.53
C PHE A 49 3.14 14.78 -3.62
N THR A 50 1.87 14.78 -3.98
CA THR A 50 0.82 15.44 -3.19
C THR A 50 -0.10 14.40 -2.56
N PHE A 51 -0.48 14.62 -1.32
CA PHE A 51 -1.29 13.72 -0.52
C PHE A 51 -2.51 14.47 0.02
N HIS A 52 -3.63 13.76 0.16
CA HIS A 52 -4.78 14.27 0.87
C HIS A 52 -5.34 13.19 1.81
N SER A 53 -5.98 13.64 2.88
CA SER A 53 -6.67 12.75 3.80
C SER A 53 -8.04 12.38 3.26
N ILE A 54 -8.38 11.09 3.24
CA ILE A 54 -9.69 10.57 2.87
C ILE A 54 -10.35 9.82 4.02
N ALA A 55 -11.68 9.82 4.04
CA ALA A 55 -12.46 8.91 4.87
C ALA A 55 -12.56 7.55 4.18
N LEU A 56 -12.10 6.49 4.86
CA LEU A 56 -12.20 5.11 4.39
C LEU A 56 -13.53 4.44 4.81
N ALA A 57 -14.10 4.85 5.96
CA ALA A 57 -15.41 4.43 6.42
C ALA A 57 -16.07 5.47 7.33
N GLU A 58 -17.32 5.82 7.02
CA GLU A 58 -18.25 6.58 7.90
C GLU A 58 -17.66 7.81 8.59
N ASP A 59 -16.70 8.51 7.96
CA ASP A 59 -15.93 9.62 8.55
C ASP A 59 -15.25 9.26 9.89
N ALA A 60 -15.10 7.97 10.18
CA ALA A 60 -14.51 7.42 11.39
C ALA A 60 -13.09 6.92 11.14
N ILE A 61 -12.80 6.39 9.96
CA ILE A 61 -11.47 5.89 9.61
C ILE A 61 -10.87 6.78 8.54
N TRP A 62 -9.65 7.27 8.78
CA TRP A 62 -8.97 8.19 7.88
C TRP A 62 -7.55 7.72 7.56
N MET A 63 -7.09 8.04 6.35
CA MET A 63 -5.71 7.83 5.94
C MET A 63 -5.35 8.85 4.86
N SER A 64 -4.08 9.25 4.82
CA SER A 64 -3.56 10.05 3.72
C SER A 64 -3.16 9.15 2.57
N VAL A 65 -3.60 9.49 1.35
CA VAL A 65 -3.28 8.78 0.11
C VAL A 65 -2.76 9.76 -0.94
N PRO A 66 -2.03 9.29 -1.97
CA PRO A 66 -1.64 10.13 -3.09
C PRO A 66 -2.87 10.75 -3.77
N THR A 67 -2.74 12.00 -4.20
CA THR A 67 -3.87 12.77 -4.77
C THR A 67 -4.26 12.31 -6.17
N ASP A 68 -3.35 11.62 -6.85
CA ASP A 68 -3.54 11.02 -8.18
C ASP A 68 -4.16 9.61 -8.12
N PHE A 69 -4.60 9.16 -6.94
CA PHE A 69 -5.30 7.89 -6.79
C PHE A 69 -6.80 8.11 -6.88
N ASP A 70 -7.44 7.34 -7.75
CA ASP A 70 -8.89 7.32 -7.96
C ASP A 70 -9.47 5.96 -7.57
N GLU A 71 -10.77 5.92 -7.28
CA GLU A 71 -11.47 4.65 -7.08
C GLU A 71 -11.42 3.80 -8.36
N MET A 72 -10.96 2.57 -8.22
CA MET A 72 -10.83 1.63 -9.31
C MET A 72 -12.19 1.35 -9.95
N ASN A 73 -12.25 1.43 -11.28
CA ASN A 73 -13.51 1.20 -11.98
C ASN A 73 -14.07 -0.22 -11.74
N PRO A 74 -15.40 -0.40 -11.70
CA PRO A 74 -16.01 -1.68 -11.32
C PRO A 74 -15.65 -2.89 -12.21
N GLU A 75 -15.39 -2.64 -13.50
CA GLU A 75 -14.99 -3.69 -14.45
C GLU A 75 -13.61 -4.25 -14.08
N MET A 76 -12.66 -3.36 -13.78
CA MET A 76 -11.31 -3.69 -13.31
C MET A 76 -11.33 -4.32 -11.93
N VAL A 77 -12.19 -3.85 -11.01
CA VAL A 77 -12.35 -4.48 -9.69
C VAL A 77 -12.75 -5.94 -9.84
N THR A 78 -13.65 -6.27 -10.76
CA THR A 78 -14.11 -7.65 -10.98
C THR A 78 -13.04 -8.54 -11.59
N LEU A 79 -12.21 -7.97 -12.47
CA LEU A 79 -11.09 -8.69 -13.07
C LEU A 79 -9.95 -8.92 -12.08
N LYS A 80 -9.48 -7.88 -11.38
CA LYS A 80 -8.32 -7.93 -10.47
C LYS A 80 -8.65 -8.58 -9.13
N TYR A 81 -9.88 -8.45 -8.64
CA TYR A 81 -10.32 -8.94 -7.33
C TYR A 81 -11.56 -9.83 -7.45
N PRO A 82 -11.47 -11.00 -8.11
CA PRO A 82 -12.64 -11.83 -8.41
C PRO A 82 -13.36 -12.40 -7.18
N SER A 83 -12.71 -12.42 -6.01
CA SER A 83 -13.29 -12.91 -4.74
C SER A 83 -14.60 -12.22 -4.38
N SER A 84 -15.53 -12.96 -3.76
CA SER A 84 -16.72 -12.39 -3.12
C SER A 84 -16.38 -11.62 -1.83
N HIS A 85 -15.20 -11.85 -1.25
CA HIS A 85 -14.66 -11.15 -0.09
C HIS A 85 -13.66 -10.07 -0.51
N ARG A 86 -13.87 -9.45 -1.68
CA ARG A 86 -13.01 -8.36 -2.18
C ARG A 86 -13.12 -7.11 -1.31
N PRO A 87 -12.10 -6.22 -1.33
CA PRO A 87 -12.15 -4.96 -0.62
C PRO A 87 -13.35 -4.09 -1.01
N GLN A 88 -13.83 -3.29 -0.06
CA GLN A 88 -14.97 -2.37 -0.24
C GLN A 88 -14.57 -1.12 -1.02
N LEU A 89 -13.35 -0.63 -0.77
CA LEU A 89 -12.76 0.50 -1.48
C LEU A 89 -11.40 0.05 -2.03
N ILE A 90 -11.15 0.38 -3.29
CA ILE A 90 -9.89 0.10 -3.99
C ILE A 90 -9.51 1.38 -4.71
N LEU A 91 -8.45 2.03 -4.26
CA LEU A 91 -7.88 3.22 -4.89
C LEU A 91 -6.66 2.81 -5.68
N THR A 92 -6.46 3.43 -6.83
CA THR A 92 -5.37 3.09 -7.73
C THR A 92 -4.92 4.27 -8.55
N ASP A 93 -3.67 4.20 -9.00
CA ASP A 93 -3.11 5.15 -9.95
C ASP A 93 -3.62 4.90 -11.38
N ASP A 94 -3.25 5.79 -12.30
CA ASP A 94 -3.64 5.69 -13.72
C ASP A 94 -3.16 4.40 -14.41
N SER A 95 -2.04 3.82 -13.95
CA SER A 95 -1.49 2.57 -14.47
C SER A 95 -2.15 1.32 -13.90
N SER A 96 -2.98 1.45 -12.86
CA SER A 96 -3.55 0.34 -12.09
C SER A 96 -2.51 -0.58 -11.44
N LYS A 97 -1.25 -0.15 -11.32
CA LYS A 97 -0.18 -0.97 -10.72
C LYS A 97 -0.07 -0.74 -9.22
N PHE A 98 -0.36 0.47 -8.75
CA PHE A 98 -0.34 0.81 -7.34
C PHE A 98 -1.76 0.79 -6.82
N ASN A 99 -2.03 0.03 -5.76
CA ASN A 99 -3.37 -0.06 -5.22
C ASN A 99 -3.35 0.06 -3.70
N VAL A 100 -4.27 0.86 -3.17
CA VAL A 100 -4.63 0.92 -1.76
C VAL A 100 -6.00 0.29 -1.64
N THR A 101 -6.15 -0.72 -0.77
CA THR A 101 -7.41 -1.41 -0.57
C THR A 101 -7.87 -1.29 0.86
N PHE A 102 -9.18 -1.23 1.08
CA PHE A 102 -9.78 -1.13 2.39
C PHE A 102 -11.01 -2.03 2.51
N LEU A 103 -11.11 -2.73 3.65
CA LEU A 103 -12.18 -3.68 3.95
C LEU A 103 -12.50 -3.68 5.45
N VAL A 104 -13.76 -3.43 5.80
CA VAL A 104 -14.30 -3.77 7.13
C VAL A 104 -14.93 -5.16 7.06
N THR A 105 -14.39 -6.09 7.84
CA THR A 105 -14.88 -7.47 7.86
C THR A 105 -16.07 -7.63 8.82
N ASN A 106 -16.76 -8.77 8.75
CA ASN A 106 -17.76 -9.16 9.75
C ASN A 106 -17.14 -9.91 10.95
N ASN A 107 -15.82 -10.11 10.97
CA ASN A 107 -15.15 -10.76 12.07
C ASN A 107 -14.95 -9.75 13.20
N GLU A 108 -15.21 -10.18 14.42
CA GLU A 108 -14.97 -9.38 15.61
C GLU A 108 -13.60 -9.67 16.21
N MET A 109 -12.97 -8.64 16.78
CA MET A 109 -11.74 -8.74 17.56
C MET A 109 -11.92 -8.01 18.89
N LYS A 110 -11.52 -8.65 19.99
CA LYS A 110 -11.54 -8.02 21.31
C LYS A 110 -10.27 -7.17 21.50
N PRO A 111 -10.33 -6.15 22.39
CA PRO A 111 -9.13 -5.41 22.77
C PRO A 111 -7.99 -6.33 23.22
N GLY A 112 -6.76 -6.05 22.78
CA GLY A 112 -5.55 -6.82 23.12
C GLY A 112 -5.37 -8.13 22.35
N GLU A 113 -6.23 -8.46 21.38
CA GLU A 113 -6.08 -9.65 20.53
C GLU A 113 -5.25 -9.40 19.26
N MET A 114 -4.84 -8.15 19.00
CA MET A 114 -4.18 -7.75 17.74
C MET A 114 -2.90 -8.56 17.44
N SER A 115 -2.04 -8.78 18.44
CA SER A 115 -0.83 -9.59 18.29
C SER A 115 -1.14 -11.04 17.89
N ASN A 116 -2.11 -11.67 18.56
CA ASN A 116 -2.49 -13.05 18.25
C ASN A 116 -3.13 -13.15 16.87
N PHE A 117 -3.97 -12.18 16.51
CA PHE A 117 -4.59 -12.11 15.20
C PHE A 117 -3.54 -11.93 14.09
N THR A 118 -2.58 -11.03 14.27
CA THR A 118 -1.50 -10.79 13.30
C THR A 118 -0.68 -12.05 13.06
N TYR A 119 -0.32 -12.78 14.14
CA TYR A 119 0.38 -14.06 14.03
C TYR A 119 -0.47 -15.16 13.35
N ALA A 120 -1.76 -15.20 13.63
CA ALA A 120 -2.69 -16.12 12.98
C ALA A 120 -2.79 -15.83 11.47
N MET A 121 -2.87 -14.56 11.08
CA MET A 121 -2.88 -14.13 9.68
C MET A 121 -1.57 -14.48 8.97
N LEU A 122 -0.42 -14.23 9.61
CA LEU A 122 0.89 -14.66 9.10
C LEU A 122 0.90 -16.17 8.80
N SER A 123 0.42 -16.98 9.74
CA SER A 123 0.33 -18.44 9.60
C SER A 123 -0.64 -18.85 8.49
N ALA A 124 -1.79 -18.18 8.37
CA ALA A 124 -2.77 -18.44 7.33
C ALA A 124 -2.20 -18.16 5.93
N VAL A 125 -1.53 -17.02 5.74
CA VAL A 125 -0.87 -16.68 4.46
C VAL A 125 0.17 -17.74 4.10
N ARG A 126 1.03 -18.15 5.05
CA ARG A 126 2.04 -19.21 4.82
C ARG A 126 1.42 -20.52 4.35
N SER A 127 0.26 -20.88 4.90
CA SER A 127 -0.44 -22.11 4.52
C SER A 127 -1.11 -22.00 3.15
N MET A 128 -1.70 -20.84 2.82
CA MET A 128 -2.47 -20.66 1.59
C MET A 128 -1.58 -20.33 0.38
N GLN A 129 -0.48 -19.62 0.61
CA GLN A 129 0.48 -19.21 -0.42
C GLN A 129 1.91 -19.59 0.02
N PRO A 130 2.31 -20.86 -0.13
CA PRO A 130 3.62 -21.34 0.34
C PRO A 130 4.84 -20.64 -0.30
N ASN A 131 4.64 -19.99 -1.44
CA ASN A 131 5.68 -19.28 -2.19
C ASN A 131 5.79 -17.80 -1.80
N THR A 132 5.05 -17.34 -0.78
CA THR A 132 5.15 -15.96 -0.28
C THR A 132 6.48 -15.73 0.42
N VAL A 133 7.17 -14.64 0.08
CA VAL A 133 8.38 -14.19 0.78
C VAL A 133 7.96 -13.14 1.80
N PHE A 134 8.21 -13.40 3.08
CA PHE A 134 7.91 -12.46 4.16
C PHE A 134 9.09 -11.51 4.38
N LEU A 135 8.81 -10.22 4.40
CA LEU A 135 9.79 -9.15 4.56
C LEU A 135 9.82 -8.63 6.00
N SER A 136 8.64 -8.38 6.58
CA SER A 136 8.49 -7.89 7.95
C SER A 136 7.09 -8.20 8.48
N ASP A 137 6.93 -8.20 9.79
CA ASP A 137 5.64 -8.22 10.49
C ASP A 137 5.80 -7.56 11.85
N GLY A 138 4.69 -7.11 12.44
CA GLY A 138 4.75 -6.52 13.77
C GLY A 138 3.46 -5.85 14.21
N ILE A 139 3.53 -5.25 15.40
CA ILE A 139 2.50 -4.39 15.97
C ILE A 139 3.09 -2.98 16.11
N LYS A 140 2.31 -1.96 15.74
CA LYS A 140 2.57 -0.55 16.00
C LYS A 140 1.45 0.04 16.83
N GLU A 141 1.76 1.02 17.67
CA GLU A 141 0.75 1.86 18.32
C GLU A 141 0.66 3.18 17.56
N LEU A 142 -0.45 3.43 16.88
CA LEU A 142 -0.71 4.66 16.13
C LEU A 142 -1.98 5.32 16.67
N SER A 143 -1.88 6.57 17.14
CA SER A 143 -3.03 7.33 17.66
C SER A 143 -3.87 6.55 18.69
N ASN A 144 -3.20 5.90 19.65
CA ASN A 144 -3.80 5.01 20.68
C ASN A 144 -4.46 3.72 20.16
N GLN A 145 -4.28 3.38 18.88
CA GLN A 145 -4.75 2.13 18.28
C GLN A 145 -3.58 1.16 18.05
N GLU A 146 -3.75 -0.10 18.45
CA GLU A 146 -2.87 -1.18 18.02
C GLU A 146 -3.11 -1.48 16.53
N ILE A 147 -2.07 -1.42 15.72
CA ILE A 147 -2.04 -1.74 14.30
C ILE A 147 -1.13 -2.94 14.09
N GLY A 148 -1.71 -4.07 13.69
CA GLY A 148 -0.95 -5.23 13.26
C GLY A 148 -0.62 -5.14 11.78
N TYR A 149 0.58 -5.53 11.37
CA TYR A 149 0.95 -5.52 9.95
C TYR A 149 1.76 -6.73 9.52
N LEU A 150 1.64 -7.07 8.25
CA LEU A 150 2.41 -8.08 7.51
C LEU A 150 2.93 -7.43 6.23
N GLU A 151 4.19 -7.68 5.94
CA GLU A 151 4.86 -7.15 4.75
C GLU A 151 5.47 -8.31 3.97
N MET A 152 5.10 -8.43 2.70
CA MET A 152 5.38 -9.65 1.93
C MET A 152 5.42 -9.43 0.42
N LEU A 153 6.13 -10.32 -0.27
CA LEU A 153 6.07 -10.51 -1.71
C LEU A 153 5.21 -11.74 -2.02
N THR A 154 4.16 -11.56 -2.81
CA THR A 154 3.25 -12.64 -3.22
C THR A 154 3.33 -12.86 -4.73
N PRO A 155 3.41 -14.12 -5.21
CA PRO A 155 3.30 -14.41 -6.63
C PRO A 155 1.92 -14.01 -7.18
N ALA A 156 1.92 -13.40 -8.37
CA ALA A 156 0.75 -13.07 -9.16
C ALA A 156 0.91 -13.61 -10.60
N LEU A 157 -0.12 -13.45 -11.44
CA LEU A 157 -0.07 -13.94 -12.84
C LEU A 157 1.05 -13.27 -13.64
N ASP A 158 1.23 -11.96 -13.46
CA ASP A 158 2.13 -11.14 -14.28
C ASP A 158 3.46 -10.80 -13.57
N GLY A 159 3.78 -11.47 -12.46
CA GLY A 159 5.02 -11.26 -11.72
C GLY A 159 4.85 -11.41 -10.20
N THR A 160 5.60 -10.61 -9.45
CA THR A 160 5.57 -10.58 -7.99
C THR A 160 4.98 -9.27 -7.51
N ILE A 161 4.08 -9.34 -6.54
CA ILE A 161 3.45 -8.17 -5.93
C ILE A 161 4.01 -7.96 -4.52
N TYR A 162 4.51 -6.78 -4.24
CA TYR A 162 4.75 -6.30 -2.90
C TYR A 162 3.42 -5.95 -2.22
N ASN A 163 3.26 -6.36 -0.96
CA ASN A 163 2.09 -6.06 -0.15
C ASN A 163 2.54 -5.60 1.25
N LEU A 164 2.10 -4.41 1.66
CA LEU A 164 1.95 -4.05 3.06
C LEU A 164 0.48 -4.22 3.44
N LEU A 165 0.18 -5.24 4.24
CA LEU A 165 -1.15 -5.54 4.75
C LEU A 165 -1.19 -5.15 6.24
N PHE A 166 -2.16 -4.35 6.66
CA PHE A 166 -2.30 -4.00 8.06
C PHE A 166 -3.74 -4.03 8.55
N PHE A 167 -3.89 -4.14 9.86
CA PHE A 167 -5.12 -4.45 10.56
C PHE A 167 -5.35 -3.48 11.70
N ALA A 168 -6.60 -3.08 11.88
CA ALA A 168 -7.06 -2.26 13.00
C ALA A 168 -8.40 -2.79 13.53
N VAL A 169 -8.87 -2.23 14.64
CA VAL A 169 -10.21 -2.51 15.18
C VAL A 169 -11.04 -1.25 15.13
N TRP A 170 -12.24 -1.34 14.56
CA TRP A 170 -13.24 -0.28 14.59
C TRP A 170 -14.62 -0.91 14.81
N ASN A 171 -15.38 -0.41 15.78
CA ASN A 171 -16.68 -0.97 16.18
C ASN A 171 -16.63 -2.48 16.43
N LYS A 172 -15.56 -2.94 17.13
CA LYS A 172 -15.22 -4.36 17.39
C LYS A 172 -14.95 -5.19 16.14
N LYS A 173 -15.07 -4.64 14.94
CA LYS A 173 -14.80 -5.33 13.69
C LYS A 173 -13.36 -5.16 13.27
N ILE A 174 -12.84 -6.17 12.59
CA ILE A 174 -11.51 -6.10 11.99
C ILE A 174 -11.58 -5.26 10.73
N VAL A 175 -10.76 -4.22 10.71
CA VAL A 175 -10.46 -3.41 9.54
C VAL A 175 -9.18 -3.95 8.92
N GLN A 176 -9.19 -4.15 7.61
CA GLN A 176 -8.04 -4.58 6.83
C GLN A 176 -7.75 -3.54 5.75
N THR A 177 -6.51 -3.07 5.70
CA THR A 177 -6.01 -2.19 4.63
C THR A 177 -4.80 -2.84 3.99
N SER A 178 -4.66 -2.74 2.67
CA SER A 178 -3.42 -3.15 2.01
C SER A 178 -2.94 -2.13 1.00
N ILE A 179 -1.63 -2.03 0.88
CA ILE A 179 -0.94 -1.19 -0.10
C ILE A 179 -0.08 -2.14 -0.93
N ASN A 180 -0.30 -2.16 -2.23
CA ASN A 180 0.35 -3.10 -3.12
C ASN A 180 0.90 -2.45 -4.39
N CYS A 181 2.03 -2.99 -4.85
CA CYS A 181 2.68 -2.59 -6.08
C CYS A 181 3.45 -3.77 -6.68
N MET A 182 3.94 -3.62 -7.91
CA MET A 182 4.88 -4.59 -8.47
C MET A 182 6.21 -4.56 -7.69
N GLU A 183 6.88 -5.70 -7.61
CA GLU A 183 8.19 -5.82 -6.93
C GLU A 183 9.24 -4.84 -7.48
N GLU A 184 9.20 -4.55 -8.79
CA GLU A 184 10.09 -3.58 -9.45
C GLU A 184 10.02 -2.17 -8.84
N ASP A 185 8.85 -1.80 -8.30
CA ASP A 185 8.59 -0.47 -7.72
C ASP A 185 8.70 -0.45 -6.19
N MET A 186 8.90 -1.61 -5.55
CA MET A 186 8.85 -1.78 -4.09
C MET A 186 9.80 -0.85 -3.35
N ALA A 187 11.01 -0.65 -3.85
CA ALA A 187 12.05 0.06 -3.10
C ALA A 187 11.72 1.56 -2.87
N LEU A 188 10.94 2.14 -3.78
CA LEU A 188 10.36 3.47 -3.64
C LEU A 188 9.08 3.41 -2.79
N TRP A 189 8.15 2.54 -3.20
CA TRP A 189 6.79 2.53 -2.67
C TRP A 189 6.66 1.97 -1.26
N GLN A 190 7.59 1.14 -0.80
CA GLN A 190 7.64 0.68 0.58
C GLN A 190 7.66 1.86 1.57
N LYS A 191 8.45 2.91 1.28
CA LYS A 191 8.55 4.07 2.17
C LYS A 191 7.23 4.84 2.23
N PHE A 192 6.59 5.05 1.08
CA PHE A 192 5.27 5.66 0.99
C PHE A 192 4.20 4.79 1.64
N ALA A 193 4.26 3.47 1.50
CA ALA A 193 3.32 2.54 2.12
C ALA A 193 3.36 2.62 3.64
N HIS A 194 4.57 2.59 4.22
CA HIS A 194 4.74 2.80 5.66
C HIS A 194 4.31 4.21 6.08
N GLY A 195 4.65 5.25 5.32
CA GLY A 195 4.25 6.62 5.65
C GLY A 195 2.73 6.85 5.58
N MET A 196 2.03 6.24 4.62
CA MET A 196 0.56 6.24 4.57
C MET A 196 -0.02 5.53 5.81
N MET A 197 0.51 4.36 6.17
CA MET A 197 0.11 3.64 7.38
C MET A 197 0.29 4.48 8.65
N GLU A 198 1.37 5.26 8.78
CA GLU A 198 1.59 6.18 9.92
C GLU A 198 0.50 7.27 10.04
N THR A 199 -0.21 7.58 8.95
CA THR A 199 -1.34 8.54 8.97
C THR A 199 -2.69 7.89 9.23
N PHE A 200 -2.73 6.56 9.35
CA PHE A 200 -3.98 5.85 9.59
C PHE A 200 -4.52 6.18 10.98
N THR A 201 -5.77 6.62 11.03
CA THR A 201 -6.45 6.94 12.28
C THR A 201 -7.85 6.36 12.30
N VAL A 202 -8.26 5.95 13.50
CA VAL A 202 -9.62 5.53 13.81
C VAL A 202 -10.13 6.49 14.86
N LYS A 203 -11.24 7.17 14.58
CA LYS A 203 -11.91 8.04 15.53
C LYS A 203 -12.52 7.18 16.63
N GLU A 204 -12.15 7.47 17.88
CA GLU A 204 -12.85 6.94 19.04
C GLU A 204 -14.24 7.60 19.16
N GLU A 205 -15.27 6.81 19.46
CA GLU A 205 -16.62 7.33 19.77
C GLU A 205 -16.66 8.09 21.09
#